data_AF-D3T3M9-F1
#
_entry.id   AF-D3T3M9-F1
#
_cell.length_a   1.000
_cell.length_b   1.000
_cell.length_c   1.000
_cell.angle_alpha   90.00
_cell.angle_beta   90.00
_cell.angle_gamma   90.00
#
_symmetry.space_group_name_H-M   'P 1'
#
loop_
_entity.id
_entity.type
_entity.pdbx_description
1 polymer ?
#
loop_
_entity_poly.entity_id
_entity_poly.type
_entity_poly.pdbx_seq_one_letter_code
_entity_poly.pdbx_strand_id
1 'polypeptide(L)' 'MNVKAVVFDLDGTLIDSKNDIAVTANKTLCELGLPTLHEVL' A
#
# COMPACT_ATOMS: atom_id res chain seq x y z
N MET A 1 10.66 -8.62 30.98
CA MET A 1 10.03 -9.17 29.75
C MET A 1 11.16 -9.68 28.86
N ASN A 2 11.25 -10.98 28.57
CA ASN A 2 12.34 -11.55 27.77
C ASN A 2 11.83 -11.83 26.35
N VAL A 3 11.81 -10.80 25.51
CA VAL A 3 11.37 -10.89 24.11
C VAL A 3 12.58 -11.20 23.24
N LYS A 4 12.52 -12.31 22.51
CA LYS A 4 13.65 -12.79 21.68
C LYS A 4 13.64 -12.21 20.26
N ALA A 5 12.48 -11.81 19.76
CA ALA A 5 12.34 -11.15 18.47
C ALA A 5 11.00 -10.42 18.40
N VAL A 6 10.94 -9.41 17.52
CA VAL A 6 9.71 -8.72 17.12
C VAL A 6 9.72 -8.66 15.60
N VAL A 7 8.62 -9.07 14.99
CA VAL A 7 8.41 -9.00 13.54
C VAL A 7 7.46 -7.85 13.27
N PHE A 8 7.81 -7.02 12.30
CA PHE A 8 7.00 -5.90 11.87
C PHE A 8 6.47 -6.20 10.48
N ASP A 9 5.20 -5.85 10.28
CA ASP A 9 4.67 -5.66 8.95
C ASP A 9 5.38 -4.46 8.27
N LEU A 10 5.27 -4.36 6.95
CA LEU A 10 5.95 -3.33 6.16
C LEU A 10 5.05 -2.12 5.91
N ASP A 11 4.01 -2.31 5.11
CA ASP A 11 3.15 -1.23 4.62
C ASP A 11 2.27 -0.68 5.75
N GLY A 12 2.35 0.63 6.00
CA GLY A 12 1.62 1.29 7.08
C GLY A 12 2.16 0.99 8.49
N THR A 13 3.26 0.23 8.61
CA THR A 13 3.96 -0.03 9.88
C THR A 13 5.39 0.53 9.85
N LEU A 14 6.21 0.09 8.90
CA LEU A 14 7.58 0.59 8.72
C LEU A 14 7.68 1.67 7.63
N ILE A 15 6.82 1.60 6.61
CA ILE A 15 6.81 2.57 5.51
C ILE A 15 5.40 3.12 5.28
N ASP A 16 5.30 4.42 4.97
CA ASP A 16 4.05 5.02 4.49
C ASP A 16 3.97 4.88 2.97
N SER A 17 3.42 3.75 2.53
CA SER A 17 3.33 3.34 1.12
C SER A 17 1.93 3.50 0.53
N LYS A 18 0.98 4.13 1.26
CA LYS A 18 -0.43 4.23 0.86
C LYS A 18 -0.60 4.79 -0.55
N ASN A 19 0.04 5.92 -0.84
CA ASN A 19 -0.12 6.61 -2.12
C ASN A 19 0.53 5.82 -3.27
N ASP A 20 1.71 5.23 -3.04
CA ASP A 20 2.39 4.41 -4.06
C ASP A 20 1.56 3.18 -4.44
N ILE A 21 0.92 2.54 -3.47
CA ILE A 21 -0.01 1.43 -3.69
C ILE A 21 -1.24 1.91 -4.46
N ALA A 22 -1.84 3.03 -4.07
CA ALA A 22 -3.03 3.58 -4.73
C ALA A 22 -2.75 3.93 -6.20
N VAL A 23 -1.66 4.64 -6.49
CA VAL A 23 -1.21 4.98 -7.84
C VAL A 23 -1.01 3.71 -8.67
N THR A 24 -0.32 2.72 -8.13
CA THR A 24 0.02 1.50 -8.88
C THR A 24 -1.23 0.65 -9.13
N ALA A 25 -2.11 0.51 -8.14
CA ALA A 25 -3.39 -0.17 -8.32
C ALA A 25 -4.25 0.51 -9.40
N ASN A 26 -4.34 1.83 -9.39
CA ASN A 26 -5.06 2.58 -10.42
C ASN A 26 -4.45 2.42 -11.81
N LYS A 27 -3.12 2.37 -11.94
CA LYS A 27 -2.45 2.06 -13.21
C LYS A 27 -2.86 0.68 -13.73
N THR A 28 -2.81 -0.34 -12.88
CA THR A 28 -3.23 -1.70 -13.25
C THR A 28 -4.71 -1.77 -13.64
N LEU A 29 -5.59 -1.11 -12.89
CA LEU A 29 -7.02 -1.05 -13.23
C LEU A 29 -7.24 -0.41 -14.61
N CYS A 30 -6.54 0.69 -14.89
CA CYS A 30 -6.60 1.37 -16.19
C CYS A 30 -6.13 0.45 -17.34
N GLU A 31 -5.02 -0.26 -17.16
CA GLU A 31 -4.49 -1.23 -18.15
C GLU A 31 -5.47 -2.36 -18.45
N LEU A 32 -6.27 -2.76 -17.47
CA LEU A 32 -7.30 -3.79 -17.60
C LEU A 32 -8.66 -3.25 -18.09
N GLY A 33 -8.78 -1.95 -18.34
CA GLY A 33 -10.04 -1.30 -18.72
C GLY A 33 -11.08 -1.27 -17.59
N LEU A 34 -10.63 -1.32 -16.34
CA LEU A 34 -11.48 -1.28 -15.14
C LEU A 34 -11.56 0.14 -14.56
N PRO A 35 -12.63 0.48 -13.83
CA PRO A 35 -12.75 1.78 -13.17
C PRO A 35 -11.65 2.00 -12.12
N THR A 36 -11.10 3.21 -12.08
CA THR A 36 -10.14 3.64 -11.05
C THR A 36 -10.84 4.34 -9.88
N LEU A 37 -10.15 4.47 -8.75
CA LEU A 37 -10.63 5.25 -7.59
C LEU A 37 -9.91 6.60 -7.52
N HIS A 38 -10.64 7.65 -7.17
CA HIS A 38 -10.06 8.98 -7.00
C HIS A 38 -9.14 9.02 -5.77
N GLU A 39 -7.92 9.52 -5.96
CA GLU A 39 -6.93 9.64 -4.90
C GLU A 39 -7.26 10.84 -4.02
N VAL A 40 -7.50 10.60 -2.72
CA VAL A 40 -7.65 11.68 -1.73
C VAL A 40 -6.29 11.86 -1.03
N LEU A 41 -5.63 12.98 -1.34
CA LEU A 41 -4.39 13.43 -0.71
C LEU A 41 -4.59 13.78 0.76
#